data_AF-A0A8J7H100-F1
#
_entry.id   AF-A0A8J7H100-F1
#
_cell.length_a   1.000
_cell.length_b   1.000
_cell.length_c   1.000
_cell.angle_alpha   90.00
_cell.angle_beta   90.00
_cell.angle_gamma   90.00
#
_symmetry.space_group_name_H-M   'P 1'
#
loop_
_entity.id
_entity.type
_entity.pdbx_description
1 polymer ?
#
loop_
_entity_poly.entity_id
_entity_poly.type
_entity_poly.pdbx_seq_one_letter_code
_entity_poly.pdbx_strand_id
1 'polypeptide(L)'
;MDHYLITSADAVGLFCRMYMNLKRDLPIRPSEMGVLIFTQKQNIPVTPLMLSNFFRIAKPSVTSIINSLIRKEYLIKIPSTTDGRSYTVSTTDKGKKLVKNTFDEYFKIMQVLKSKMGRKDFALFVDLIQKANNILSEEKRS
;
A
#
# COMPACT_ATOMS: atom_id res chain seq x y z
N MET A 1 24.65 26.87 4.11
CA MET A 1 23.49 25.96 4.18
C MET A 1 23.08 25.69 2.74
N ASP A 2 23.02 24.44 2.30
CA ASP A 2 22.71 24.12 0.90
C ASP A 2 21.23 24.46 0.61
N HIS A 3 20.99 25.58 -0.07
CA HIS A 3 19.65 26.08 -0.37
C HIS A 3 18.84 25.07 -1.20
N TYR A 4 19.53 24.27 -2.03
CA TYR A 4 18.91 23.21 -2.81
C TYR A 4 18.41 22.07 -1.91
N LEU A 5 19.17 21.72 -0.88
CA LEU A 5 18.80 20.67 0.09
C LEU A 5 17.52 21.04 0.87
N ILE A 6 17.42 22.30 1.32
CA ILE A 6 16.23 22.80 2.05
C ILE A 6 15.00 22.76 1.15
N THR A 7 15.12 23.31 -0.06
CA THR A 7 14.00 23.34 -1.03
C THR A 7 13.54 21.93 -1.40
N SER A 8 14.48 20.98 -1.48
CA SER A 8 14.17 19.56 -1.74
C SER A 8 13.39 18.92 -0.59
N ALA A 9 13.75 19.22 0.66
CA ALA A 9 13.04 18.72 1.84
C ALA A 9 11.60 19.25 1.88
N ASP A 10 11.39 20.53 1.57
CA ASP A 10 10.06 21.15 1.50
C ASP A 10 9.20 20.52 0.40
N ALA A 11 9.76 20.26 -0.77
CA ALA A 11 9.05 19.62 -1.88
C ALA A 11 8.56 18.20 -1.50
N VAL A 12 9.43 17.39 -0.90
CA VAL A 12 9.07 16.04 -0.43
C VAL A 12 8.02 16.10 0.68
N GLY A 13 8.21 16.98 1.67
CA GLY A 13 7.29 17.15 2.79
C GLY A 13 5.90 17.59 2.34
N LEU A 14 5.83 18.54 1.40
CA LEU A 14 4.58 19.03 0.83
C LEU A 14 3.88 17.92 0.03
N PHE A 15 4.60 17.20 -0.84
CA PHE A 15 4.04 16.09 -1.60
C PHE A 15 3.43 15.02 -0.68
N CYS A 16 4.18 14.57 0.33
CA CYS A 16 3.71 13.58 1.29
C CYS A 16 2.44 14.05 2.00
N ARG A 17 2.40 15.30 2.47
CA ARG A 17 1.23 15.88 3.14
C ARG A 17 0.01 15.94 2.22
N MET A 18 0.18 16.45 1.01
CA MET A 18 -0.90 16.54 0.03
C MET A 18 -1.43 15.15 -0.31
N TYR A 19 -0.54 14.18 -0.56
CA TYR A 19 -0.91 12.82 -0.90
C TYR A 19 -1.63 12.08 0.23
N MET A 20 -1.19 12.26 1.48
CA MET A 20 -1.85 11.66 2.66
C MET A 20 -3.24 12.27 2.92
N ASN A 21 -3.42 13.56 2.64
CA ASN A 21 -4.68 14.28 2.88
C ASN A 21 -5.67 14.18 1.72
N LEU A 22 -5.36 13.43 0.66
CA LEU A 22 -6.31 13.15 -0.40
C LEU A 22 -7.52 12.43 0.18
N LYS A 23 -8.67 13.10 0.10
CA LYS A 23 -9.95 12.47 0.37
C LYS A 23 -10.17 11.39 -0.68
N ARG A 24 -10.25 10.15 -0.23
CA ARG A 24 -10.68 9.02 -1.05
C ARG A 24 -11.99 8.55 -0.47
N ASP A 25 -13.01 8.44 -1.31
CA ASP A 25 -14.30 7.91 -0.88
C ASP A 25 -14.23 6.38 -0.79
N LEU A 26 -13.60 5.90 0.28
CA LEU A 26 -13.39 4.48 0.54
C LEU A 26 -14.14 4.09 1.82
N PRO A 27 -14.85 2.95 1.82
CA PRO A 27 -15.55 2.46 3.00
C PRO A 27 -14.59 1.86 4.06
N ILE A 28 -13.29 1.83 3.78
CA ILE A 28 -12.20 1.39 4.67
C ILE A 28 -11.00 2.31 4.55
N ARG A 29 -10.07 2.24 5.50
CA ARG A 29 -8.85 3.07 5.48
C ARG A 29 -7.99 2.76 4.26
N PRO A 30 -7.26 3.73 3.68
CA PRO A 30 -6.38 3.49 2.54
C PRO A 30 -5.34 2.38 2.77
N SER A 31 -4.82 2.25 3.98
CA SER A 31 -3.89 1.18 4.35
C SER A 31 -4.55 -0.21 4.37
N GLU A 32 -5.79 -0.31 4.85
CA GLU A 32 -6.59 -1.54 4.78
C GLU A 32 -6.89 -1.89 3.32
N MET A 33 -7.23 -0.88 2.51
CA MET A 33 -7.49 -1.05 1.09
C MET A 33 -6.25 -1.55 0.33
N GLY A 34 -5.08 -0.99 0.63
CA GLY A 34 -3.80 -1.45 0.07
C GLY A 34 -3.55 -2.93 0.35
N VAL A 35 -3.72 -3.36 1.61
CA VAL A 35 -3.60 -4.79 1.99
C VAL A 35 -4.61 -5.65 1.24
N LEU A 36 -5.87 -5.22 1.15
CA LEU A 36 -6.91 -5.98 0.47
C LEU A 36 -6.62 -6.15 -1.03
N ILE A 37 -6.23 -5.07 -1.71
CA ILE A 37 -5.81 -5.10 -3.13
C ILE A 37 -4.60 -6.00 -3.31
N PHE A 38 -3.59 -5.89 -2.43
CA PHE A 38 -2.41 -6.75 -2.49
C PHE A 38 -2.80 -8.22 -2.36
N THR A 39 -3.60 -8.58 -1.36
CA THR A 39 -4.05 -9.96 -1.16
C THR A 39 -4.87 -10.49 -2.34
N GLN A 40 -5.70 -9.66 -2.98
CA GLN A 40 -6.46 -10.06 -4.17
C GLN A 40 -5.59 -10.28 -5.41
N LYS A 41 -4.52 -9.49 -5.57
CA LYS A 41 -3.64 -9.57 -6.74
C LYS A 41 -2.70 -10.78 -6.72
N GLN A 42 -2.46 -11.37 -5.55
CA GLN A 42 -1.57 -12.51 -5.43
C GLN A 42 -2.30 -13.81 -5.82
N ASN A 43 -1.66 -14.59 -6.68
CA ASN A 43 -2.13 -15.95 -7.02
C ASN A 43 -1.69 -17.00 -5.99
N ILE A 44 -1.01 -16.57 -4.91
CA ILE A 44 -0.50 -17.41 -3.84
C ILE A 44 -1.09 -16.99 -2.49
N PRO A 45 -1.17 -17.91 -1.51
CA PRO A 45 -1.60 -17.57 -0.15
C PRO A 45 -0.71 -16.48 0.46
N VAL A 46 -1.33 -15.42 0.97
CA VAL A 46 -0.60 -14.27 1.52
C VAL A 46 -0.40 -14.43 3.02
N THR A 47 0.85 -14.31 3.48
CA THR A 47 1.17 -14.34 4.93
C THR A 47 1.28 -12.92 5.51
N PRO A 48 1.11 -12.76 6.83
CA PRO A 48 1.40 -11.49 7.50
C PRO A 48 2.84 -11.01 7.30
N LEU A 49 3.80 -11.94 7.16
CA LEU A 49 5.20 -11.61 6.90
C LEU A 49 5.37 -10.97 5.51
N MET A 50 4.71 -11.52 4.48
CA MET A 50 4.72 -10.94 3.14
C MET A 50 4.17 -9.51 3.15
N LEU A 51 3.06 -9.28 3.85
CA LEU A 51 2.47 -7.94 4.00
C LEU A 51 3.41 -6.97 4.75
N SER A 52 4.03 -7.42 5.84
CA SER A 52 5.01 -6.61 6.59
C SER A 52 6.19 -6.20 5.71
N ASN A 53 6.72 -7.15 4.93
CA ASN A 53 7.84 -6.90 4.03
C ASN A 53 7.45 -5.97 2.87
N PHE A 54 6.28 -6.18 2.26
CA PHE A 54 5.82 -5.37 1.13
C PHE A 54 5.48 -3.93 1.54
N PHE A 55 4.69 -3.76 2.61
CA PHE A 55 4.26 -2.44 3.08
C PHE A 55 5.30 -1.74 3.97
N ARG A 56 6.42 -2.40 4.31
CA ARG A 56 7.48 -1.87 5.19
C ARG A 56 6.97 -1.40 6.56
N ILE A 57 5.91 -2.02 7.06
CA ILE A 57 5.31 -1.73 8.37
C ILE A 57 5.52 -2.89 9.34
N ALA A 58 5.51 -2.57 10.64
CA ALA A 58 5.75 -3.55 11.71
C ALA A 58 4.66 -4.64 11.74
N LYS A 59 5.05 -5.85 12.15
CA LYS A 59 4.14 -7.02 12.26
C LYS A 59 2.88 -6.73 13.09
N PRO A 60 2.92 -6.03 14.24
CA PRO A 60 1.70 -5.70 14.99
C PRO A 60 0.72 -4.83 14.18
N SER A 61 1.22 -3.87 13.39
CA SER A 61 0.41 -3.02 12.52
C SER A 61 -0.28 -3.83 11.43
N VAL A 62 0.45 -4.77 10.80
CA VAL A 62 -0.13 -5.70 9.82
C VAL A 62 -1.22 -6.54 10.46
N THR A 63 -0.97 -7.13 11.62
CA THR A 63 -1.95 -7.95 12.34
C THR A 63 -3.21 -7.15 12.67
N SER A 64 -3.07 -5.89 13.09
CA SER A 64 -4.21 -5.00 13.36
C SER A 64 -5.05 -4.76 12.10
N ILE A 65 -4.39 -4.48 10.95
CA ILE A 65 -5.07 -4.31 9.65
C ILE A 65 -5.79 -5.59 9.22
N ILE A 66 -5.11 -6.74 9.30
CA ILE A 66 -5.70 -8.05 8.96
C ILE A 66 -6.93 -8.32 9.82
N ASN A 67 -6.80 -8.18 11.14
CA ASN A 67 -7.91 -8.43 12.07
C ASN A 67 -9.09 -7.49 11.78
N SER A 68 -8.83 -6.23 11.44
CA SER A 68 -9.87 -5.29 11.04
C SER A 68 -10.58 -5.72 9.75
N LEU A 69 -9.84 -6.14 8.73
CA LEU A 69 -10.40 -6.65 7.47
C LEU A 69 -11.18 -7.95 7.65
N ILE A 70 -10.74 -8.84 8.56
CA ILE A 70 -11.47 -10.07 8.91
C ILE A 70 -12.78 -9.74 9.63
N ARG A 71 -12.76 -8.84 10.62
CA ARG A 71 -14.00 -8.39 11.31
C ARG A 71 -15.01 -7.75 10.36
N LYS A 72 -14.52 -7.09 9.30
CA LYS A 72 -15.35 -6.52 8.23
C LYS A 72 -15.74 -7.54 7.15
N GLU A 73 -15.30 -8.79 7.28
CA GLU A 73 -15.54 -9.92 6.37
C GLU A 73 -14.94 -9.75 4.97
N TYR A 74 -13.91 -8.92 4.82
CA TYR A 74 -13.21 -8.72 3.54
C TYR A 74 -12.05 -9.72 3.35
N LEU A 75 -11.49 -10.21 4.45
CA LEU A 75 -10.49 -11.27 4.47
C LEU A 75 -10.96 -12.45 5.30
N ILE A 76 -10.47 -13.64 4.95
CA ILE A 76 -10.57 -14.84 5.76
C ILE A 76 -9.18 -15.33 6.13
N LYS A 77 -9.08 -15.88 7.34
CA LYS A 77 -7.87 -16.52 7.86
C LYS A 77 -7.91 -18.00 7.50
N ILE A 78 -6.84 -18.50 6.88
CA ILE A 78 -6.65 -19.91 6.56
C ILE A 78 -5.47 -20.41 7.42
N PRO A 79 -5.74 -21.21 8.47
CA PRO A 79 -4.69 -21.83 9.28
C PRO A 79 -3.78 -22.71 8.41
N SER A 80 -2.48 -22.70 8.69
CA SER A 80 -1.60 -23.67 8.06
C SER A 80 -1.87 -25.08 8.62
N THR A 81 -1.92 -26.07 7.74
CA THR A 81 -2.04 -27.49 8.14
C THR A 81 -0.72 -28.09 8.61
N THR A 82 0.41 -27.41 8.36
CA THR A 82 1.78 -27.90 8.64
C THR A 82 2.47 -27.18 9.80
N ASP A 83 2.05 -25.96 10.13
CA ASP A 83 2.59 -25.18 11.26
C ASP A 83 1.45 -24.45 11.97
N GLY A 84 1.07 -24.92 13.15
CA GLY A 84 -0.03 -24.36 13.94
C GLY A 84 0.16 -22.89 14.36
N ARG A 85 1.37 -22.33 14.18
CA ARG A 85 1.68 -20.91 14.45
C ARG A 85 1.58 -20.03 13.21
N SER A 86 1.51 -20.61 12.01
CA SER A 86 1.44 -19.89 10.74
C SER A 86 0.03 -19.88 10.16
N TYR A 87 -0.32 -18.78 9.49
CA TYR A 87 -1.58 -18.66 8.78
C TYR A 87 -1.42 -17.79 7.53
N THR A 88 -2.33 -18.01 6.59
CA THR A 88 -2.45 -17.18 5.39
C THR A 88 -3.79 -16.46 5.42
N VAL A 89 -3.91 -15.43 4.59
CA VAL A 89 -5.15 -14.70 4.37
C VAL A 89 -5.55 -14.77 2.91
N SER A 90 -6.84 -14.86 2.66
CA SER A 90 -7.44 -14.81 1.33
C SER A 90 -8.61 -13.83 1.31
N THR A 91 -8.89 -13.27 0.13
CA THR A 91 -10.03 -12.37 -0.05
C THR A 91 -11.34 -13.15 -0.12
N THR A 92 -12.35 -12.67 0.60
CA THR A 92 -13.72 -13.16 0.46
C THR A 92 -14.37 -12.58 -0.80
N ASP A 93 -15.54 -13.07 -1.19
CA ASP A 93 -16.29 -12.47 -2.31
C ASP A 93 -16.75 -11.04 -1.99
N LYS A 94 -17.06 -10.75 -0.72
CA LYS A 94 -17.31 -9.39 -0.24
C LYS A 94 -16.08 -8.50 -0.43
N GLY A 95 -14.89 -9.01 -0.09
CA GLY A 95 -13.61 -8.32 -0.31
C GLY A 95 -13.32 -8.06 -1.79
N LYS A 96 -13.50 -9.07 -2.65
CA LYS A 96 -13.33 -8.93 -4.10
C LYS A 96 -14.29 -7.90 -4.69
N LYS A 97 -15.55 -7.90 -4.25
CA LYS A 97 -16.57 -6.92 -4.68
C LYS A 97 -16.18 -5.50 -4.25
N LEU A 98 -15.69 -5.34 -3.01
CA LEU A 98 -15.21 -4.05 -2.54
C LEU A 98 -14.06 -3.54 -3.44
N VAL A 99 -13.04 -4.36 -3.68
CA VAL A 99 -11.91 -3.97 -4.55
C VAL A 99 -12.37 -3.60 -5.94
N LYS A 100 -13.26 -4.38 -6.55
CA LYS A 100 -13.81 -4.06 -7.87
C LYS A 100 -14.51 -2.71 -7.88
N ASN A 101 -15.31 -2.41 -6.86
CA ASN A 101 -16.13 -1.20 -6.80
C ASN A 101 -15.34 0.07 -6.49
N THR A 102 -14.20 -0.05 -5.80
CA THR A 102 -13.40 1.11 -5.38
C THR A 102 -12.02 1.15 -6.02
N PHE A 103 -11.76 0.26 -7.00
CA PHE A 103 -10.51 0.22 -7.76
C PHE A 103 -10.21 1.59 -8.38
N ASP A 104 -11.18 2.13 -9.12
CA ASP A 104 -11.00 3.40 -9.81
C ASP A 104 -10.75 4.55 -8.83
N GLU A 105 -11.51 4.61 -7.73
CA GLU A 105 -11.33 5.65 -6.71
C GLU A 105 -9.95 5.55 -6.02
N TYR A 106 -9.46 4.34 -5.76
CA TYR A 106 -8.14 4.12 -5.18
C TYR A 106 -7.01 4.58 -6.12
N PHE A 107 -7.14 4.33 -7.43
CA PHE A 107 -6.13 4.69 -8.43
C PHE A 107 -6.35 6.06 -9.08
N LYS A 108 -7.46 6.73 -8.80
CA LYS A 108 -7.86 8.01 -9.41
C LYS A 108 -6.77 9.06 -9.40
N ILE A 109 -6.11 9.25 -8.26
CA ILE A 109 -5.03 10.24 -8.18
C ILE A 109 -3.84 9.87 -9.07
N MET A 110 -3.50 8.59 -9.17
CA MET A 110 -2.42 8.14 -10.06
C MET A 110 -2.80 8.34 -11.53
N GLN A 111 -4.08 8.14 -11.88
CA GLN A 111 -4.59 8.44 -13.22
C GLN A 111 -4.52 9.94 -13.52
N VAL A 112 -4.91 10.79 -12.56
CA VAL A 112 -4.80 12.26 -12.69
C VAL A 112 -3.35 12.69 -12.88
N LEU A 113 -2.43 12.21 -12.05
CA LEU A 113 -0.99 12.50 -12.19
C LEU A 113 -0.47 12.05 -13.56
N LYS A 114 -0.76 10.82 -13.97
CA LYS A 114 -0.37 10.30 -15.29
C LYS A 114 -0.91 11.15 -16.43
N SER A 115 -2.18 11.56 -16.36
CA SER A 115 -2.81 12.37 -17.39
C SER A 115 -2.26 13.80 -17.45
N LYS A 116 -2.00 14.43 -16.31
CA LYS A 116 -1.55 15.83 -16.22
C LYS A 116 -0.05 16.00 -16.46
N MET A 117 0.76 15.03 -16.07
CA MET A 117 2.20 15.01 -16.33
C MET A 117 2.54 14.51 -17.74
N GLY A 118 1.65 13.74 -18.36
CA GLY A 118 1.96 13.02 -19.58
C GLY A 118 2.85 11.79 -19.33
N ARG A 119 2.97 10.95 -20.36
CA ARG A 119 3.58 9.61 -20.23
C ARG A 119 5.05 9.65 -19.80
N LYS A 120 5.84 10.55 -20.40
CA LYS A 120 7.29 10.64 -20.19
C LYS A 120 7.61 11.03 -18.74
N ASP A 121 7.04 12.14 -18.29
CA ASP A 121 7.33 12.68 -16.96
C ASP A 121 6.75 11.80 -15.85
N PHE A 122 5.58 11.20 -16.06
CA PHE A 122 5.02 10.24 -15.11
C PHE A 122 5.89 8.98 -14.98
N ALA A 123 6.44 8.46 -16.08
CA ALA A 123 7.34 7.31 -16.02
C ALA A 123 8.62 7.66 -15.26
N LEU A 124 9.24 8.80 -15.57
CA LEU A 124 10.42 9.28 -14.84
C LEU A 124 10.14 9.48 -13.34
N PHE A 125 8.98 10.06 -13.00
CA PHE A 125 8.57 10.25 -11.62
C PHE A 125 8.45 8.93 -10.84
N VAL A 126 7.83 7.91 -11.43
CA VAL A 126 7.72 6.57 -10.83
C VAL A 126 9.10 5.93 -10.65
N ASP A 127 9.97 6.03 -11.65
CA ASP A 127 11.34 5.49 -11.58
C ASP A 127 12.17 6.16 -10.47
N LEU A 128 12.08 7.48 -10.35
CA LEU A 128 12.77 8.24 -9.31
C LEU A 128 12.24 7.91 -7.91
N ILE A 129 10.92 7.74 -7.74
CA ILE A 129 10.34 7.27 -6.48
C ILE A 129 10.85 5.87 -6.14
N GLN A 130 10.90 4.96 -7.12
CA GLN A 130 11.38 3.60 -6.88
C GLN A 130 12.86 3.60 -6.48
N LYS A 131 13.69 4.42 -7.13
CA LYS A 131 15.08 4.62 -6.76
C LYS A 131 15.22 5.15 -5.32
N ALA A 132 14.43 6.17 -4.97
CA ALA A 132 14.42 6.73 -3.61
C ALA A 132 13.99 5.70 -2.57
N ASN A 133 12.96 4.89 -2.85
CA ASN A 133 12.51 3.83 -1.94
C ASN A 133 13.58 2.76 -1.68
N ASN A 134 14.39 2.44 -2.68
CA ASN A 134 15.50 1.49 -2.53
C ASN A 134 16.58 2.05 -1.61
N ILE A 135 17.03 3.30 -1.84
CA ILE A 135 18.01 3.99 -0.99
C ILE A 135 17.52 4.04 0.46
N LEU A 136 16.28 4.49 0.70
CA LEU A 136 15.69 4.57 2.04
C LEU A 136 15.53 3.20 2.71
N SER A 137 15.40 2.12 1.93
CA SER A 137 15.32 0.76 2.48
C SER A 137 16.69 0.23 2.93
N GLU A 138 17.78 0.70 2.32
CA GLU A 138 19.15 0.35 2.68
C GLU A 138 19.58 1.10 3.96
N GLU A 139 19.32 2.41 4.02
CA GLU A 139 19.62 3.26 5.19
C GLU A 139 18.88 2.83 6.47
N LYS A 140 17.71 2.19 6.35
CA LYS A 140 16.96 1.68 7.51
C LYS A 140 17.54 0.37 8.08
N ARG A 141 18.47 -0.27 7.37
CA ARG A 141 19.13 -1.53 7.76
C ARG A 141 20.52 -1.32 8.34
N SER A 142 21.16 -0.17 8.07
CA SER A 142 22.35 0.34 8.76
C SER A 142 22.00 0.95 10.11
#